data_AF-A0A8J8EH67-F1
#
_entry.id   AF-A0A8J8EH67-F1
#
_cell.length_a   1.000
_cell.length_b   1.000
_cell.length_c   1.000
_cell.angle_alpha   90.00
_cell.angle_beta   90.00
_cell.angle_gamma   90.00
#
_symmetry.space_group_name_H-M   'P 1'
#
loop_
_entity.id
_entity.type
_entity.pdbx_description
1 polymer ?
#
loop_
_entity_poly.entity_id
_entity_poly.type
_entity_poly.pdbx_seq_one_letter_code
_entity_poly.pdbx_strand_id
1 'polypeptide(L)'
;MRGFTHYISGLAAATFFAALVGDLRLGILIPVIAAASAYFPDFVDFKFGKFLARRDYEIDPAPWDEKKHYAPKLVKVSELSEENRYQFFAIEGTVEDILVRGSGKVSYKVLREDGSEETVTEEYNSIVFTLNDGTGKITVEAFGDDYEFFEEEFGKIEEGKEILVFGYVDVDEDGLKLVVSDAPHPQGIADTIARAIEEAYREGERIVKIHNIRLPGDVYRRFLVHLDPPRREVRVEMGPIVTPGGVAIGGEVPEYRKYGVAKVSVPFIKTYPKPTRIDSFSGPEIAFRRAEFRGKTVVKDRFLPWHHGFSHSLTMGMIIGLVVFALFKLIGYEHATELALASMIGQWLHVFEDQLGFMGSNLLPPITKDVVPGFKLGESGSGLTNFSTAWLMISFMIWNFNRFTDPRPIPMSDAKLLLLLAWPSIVGFAIAIVRSFRLRREISELMDYYTNLEAFEEMEEVGGI
;
A
#
# COMPACT_ATOMS: atom_id res chain seq x y z
N MET A 1 -9.46 -4.09 -9.79
CA MET A 1 -8.68 -3.70 -11.01
C MET A 1 -8.27 -2.23 -10.86
N ARG A 2 -7.88 -1.48 -11.90
CA ARG A 2 -7.86 -0.01 -11.84
C ARG A 2 -9.27 0.53 -12.14
N GLY A 3 -9.62 1.69 -11.56
CA GLY A 3 -10.93 2.32 -11.72
C GLY A 3 -11.39 2.50 -13.18
N PHE A 4 -10.48 2.75 -14.12
CA PHE A 4 -10.83 2.85 -15.54
C PHE A 4 -11.33 1.53 -16.15
N THR A 5 -10.77 0.40 -15.72
CA THR A 5 -11.24 -0.92 -16.16
C THR A 5 -12.67 -1.17 -15.67
N HIS A 6 -12.94 -0.89 -14.39
CA HIS A 6 -14.28 -1.00 -13.80
C HIS A 6 -15.30 -0.13 -14.55
N TYR A 7 -14.92 1.11 -14.87
CA TYR A 7 -15.75 2.01 -15.66
C TYR A 7 -16.11 1.44 -17.05
N ILE A 8 -15.14 0.87 -17.78
CA ILE A 8 -15.39 0.23 -19.08
C ILE A 8 -16.34 -0.96 -18.92
N SER A 9 -16.21 -1.75 -17.86
CA SER A 9 -17.09 -2.89 -17.60
C SER A 9 -18.55 -2.47 -17.38
N GLY A 10 -18.78 -1.36 -16.67
CA GLY A 10 -20.10 -0.77 -16.56
C GLY A 10 -20.67 -0.25 -17.88
N LEU A 11 -19.84 0.35 -18.75
CA LEU A 11 -20.26 0.69 -20.12
C LEU A 11 -20.66 -0.56 -20.91
N ALA A 12 -19.86 -1.61 -20.86
CA ALA A 12 -20.16 -2.86 -21.55
C ALA A 12 -21.47 -3.47 -21.07
N ALA A 13 -21.77 -3.43 -19.76
CA ALA A 13 -23.03 -3.91 -19.20
C ALA A 13 -24.26 -3.24 -19.85
N ALA A 14 -24.23 -1.92 -20.05
CA ALA A 14 -25.32 -1.20 -20.72
C ALA A 14 -25.55 -1.68 -22.16
N THR A 15 -24.49 -2.07 -22.88
CA THR A 15 -24.61 -2.50 -24.27
C THR A 15 -25.35 -3.81 -24.47
N PHE A 16 -25.57 -4.60 -23.42
CA PHE A 16 -26.37 -5.84 -23.50
C PHE A 16 -27.89 -5.57 -23.61
N PHE A 17 -28.32 -4.33 -23.41
CA PHE A 17 -29.72 -3.92 -23.52
C PHE A 17 -29.96 -3.16 -24.82
N ALA A 18 -30.71 -3.76 -25.75
CA ALA A 18 -30.96 -3.18 -27.07
C ALA A 18 -31.60 -1.78 -27.00
N ALA A 19 -32.49 -1.55 -26.03
CA ALA A 19 -33.12 -0.25 -25.79
C ALA A 19 -32.09 0.84 -25.46
N LEU A 20 -31.16 0.56 -24.53
CA LEU A 20 -30.10 1.49 -24.15
C LEU A 20 -29.11 1.74 -25.30
N VAL A 21 -28.84 0.73 -26.13
CA VAL A 21 -28.05 0.92 -27.37
C VAL A 21 -28.79 1.81 -28.37
N GLY A 22 -30.12 1.66 -28.48
CA GLY A 22 -30.98 2.55 -29.27
C GLY A 22 -30.85 4.00 -28.84
N ASP A 23 -30.94 4.25 -27.54
CA ASP A 23 -30.75 5.59 -26.95
C ASP A 23 -29.40 6.21 -27.26
N LEU A 24 -28.31 5.44 -27.12
CA LEU A 24 -26.97 5.92 -27.44
C LEU A 24 -26.86 6.36 -28.91
N ARG A 25 -27.54 5.68 -29.84
CA ARG A 25 -27.57 6.09 -31.26
C ARG A 25 -28.32 7.39 -31.50
N LEU A 26 -29.31 7.69 -30.66
CA LEU A 26 -30.04 8.95 -30.68
C LEU A 26 -29.27 10.09 -29.99
N GLY A 27 -28.06 9.80 -29.47
CA GLY A 27 -27.24 10.77 -28.72
C GLY A 27 -27.64 10.91 -27.26
N ILE A 28 -28.53 10.04 -26.74
CA ILE A 28 -28.94 10.04 -25.33
C ILE A 28 -27.85 9.35 -24.52
N LEU A 29 -27.19 10.10 -23.63
CA LEU A 29 -26.05 9.62 -22.84
C LEU A 29 -26.41 9.00 -21.48
N ILE A 30 -27.70 8.87 -21.17
CA ILE A 30 -28.19 8.27 -19.90
C ILE A 30 -27.58 6.88 -19.62
N PRO A 31 -27.37 5.98 -20.61
CA PRO A 31 -26.76 4.67 -20.37
C PRO A 31 -25.35 4.70 -19.74
N VAL A 32 -24.64 5.83 -19.79
CA VAL A 32 -23.34 6.03 -19.12
C VAL A 32 -23.45 5.88 -17.59
N ILE A 33 -24.64 5.98 -17.01
CA ILE A 33 -24.86 5.77 -15.57
C ILE A 33 -24.47 4.36 -15.12
N ALA A 34 -24.54 3.35 -16.00
CA ALA A 34 -24.05 2.02 -15.67
C ALA A 34 -22.52 2.02 -15.42
N ALA A 35 -21.77 2.84 -16.16
CA ALA A 35 -20.33 3.04 -15.97
C ALA A 35 -20.01 3.80 -14.68
N ALA A 36 -20.80 4.86 -14.39
CA ALA A 36 -20.69 5.58 -13.12
C ALA A 36 -20.98 4.65 -11.94
N SER A 37 -21.97 3.76 -12.06
CA SER A 37 -22.30 2.75 -11.05
C SER A 37 -21.17 1.77 -10.84
N ALA A 38 -20.50 1.29 -11.90
CA ALA A 38 -19.34 0.42 -11.77
C ALA A 38 -18.15 1.11 -11.09
N TYR A 39 -17.92 2.41 -11.31
CA TYR A 39 -16.83 3.16 -10.67
C TYR A 39 -17.16 3.65 -9.25
N PHE A 40 -18.45 3.68 -8.89
CA PHE A 40 -18.94 4.24 -7.64
C PHE A 40 -18.29 3.66 -6.36
N PRO A 41 -18.00 2.35 -6.24
CA PRO A 41 -17.42 1.78 -5.02
C PRO A 41 -16.07 2.39 -4.67
N ASP A 42 -15.16 2.42 -5.66
CA ASP A 42 -13.85 3.05 -5.51
C ASP A 42 -14.00 4.53 -5.16
N PHE A 43 -14.89 5.24 -5.85
CA PHE A 43 -15.12 6.65 -5.58
C PHE A 43 -15.55 6.89 -4.13
N VAL A 44 -16.53 6.14 -3.63
CA VAL A 44 -17.04 6.30 -2.26
C VAL A 44 -15.95 6.00 -1.23
N ASP A 45 -15.24 4.90 -1.38
CA ASP A 45 -14.24 4.48 -0.41
C ASP A 45 -13.05 5.45 -0.38
N PHE A 46 -12.51 5.82 -1.55
CA PHE A 46 -11.33 6.69 -1.62
C PHE A 46 -11.62 8.16 -1.37
N LYS A 47 -12.86 8.63 -1.57
CA LYS A 47 -13.25 10.04 -1.31
C LYS A 47 -13.90 10.25 0.04
N PHE A 48 -14.55 9.25 0.61
CA PHE A 48 -15.26 9.38 1.88
C PHE A 48 -14.86 8.30 2.88
N GLY A 49 -14.93 7.02 2.50
CA GLY A 49 -14.72 5.88 3.40
C GLY A 49 -13.40 5.96 4.18
N LYS A 50 -12.31 6.29 3.50
CA LYS A 50 -10.98 6.41 4.11
C LYS A 50 -10.87 7.48 5.21
N PHE A 51 -11.70 8.53 5.16
CA PHE A 51 -11.66 9.63 6.13
C PHE A 51 -12.54 9.36 7.35
N LEU A 52 -13.46 8.42 7.24
CA LEU A 52 -14.32 7.95 8.33
C LEU A 52 -13.75 6.71 9.03
N ALA A 53 -12.66 6.15 8.50
CA ALA A 53 -11.98 5.00 9.08
C ALA A 53 -11.32 5.40 10.41
N ARG A 54 -11.55 4.59 11.45
CA ARG A 54 -10.82 4.71 12.71
C ARG A 54 -9.35 4.38 12.49
N ARG A 55 -8.46 5.10 13.16
CA ARG A 55 -7.03 4.83 13.24
C ARG A 55 -6.66 4.71 14.70
N ASP A 56 -5.96 3.65 15.05
CA ASP A 56 -5.42 3.46 16.41
C ASP A 56 -3.97 3.93 16.47
N TYR A 57 -3.23 3.77 15.37
CA TYR A 57 -1.86 4.23 15.21
C TYR A 57 -1.71 5.06 13.94
N GLU A 58 -0.90 6.10 14.02
CA GLU A 58 -0.51 6.93 12.89
C GLU A 58 1.02 7.05 12.86
N ILE A 59 1.64 6.38 11.89
CA ILE A 59 3.08 6.39 11.69
C ILE A 59 3.37 7.47 10.65
N ASP A 60 3.88 8.61 11.11
CA ASP A 60 4.47 9.64 10.27
C ASP A 60 5.98 9.65 10.47
N PRO A 61 6.74 8.90 9.65
CA PRO A 61 8.18 8.77 9.86
C PRO A 61 8.94 10.05 9.48
N ALA A 62 8.36 10.91 8.64
CA ALA A 62 8.98 12.15 8.22
C ALA A 62 7.91 13.23 8.06
N PRO A 63 7.53 13.90 9.17
CA PRO A 63 6.51 14.93 9.14
C PRO A 63 6.86 16.00 8.11
N TRP A 64 5.87 16.38 7.30
CA TRP A 64 6.04 17.44 6.30
C TRP A 64 5.81 18.84 6.89
N ASP A 65 6.47 19.83 6.31
CA ASP A 65 6.17 21.23 6.59
C ASP A 65 4.82 21.60 5.97
N GLU A 66 3.90 22.14 6.78
CA GLU A 66 2.54 22.48 6.34
C GLU A 66 2.48 23.52 5.22
N LYS A 67 3.49 24.40 5.13
CA LYS A 67 3.55 25.45 4.09
C LYS A 67 4.23 24.94 2.83
N LYS A 68 5.24 24.08 2.98
CA LYS A 68 6.05 23.59 1.86
C LYS A 68 5.53 22.28 1.26
N HIS A 69 4.72 21.53 2.02
CA HIS A 69 4.13 20.24 1.65
C HIS A 69 5.14 19.15 1.28
N TYR A 70 6.32 19.18 1.90
CA TYR A 70 7.35 18.14 1.84
C TYR A 70 8.07 18.01 3.19
N ALA A 71 8.68 16.85 3.41
CA ALA A 71 9.54 16.54 4.52
C ALA A 71 11.01 16.88 4.19
N PRO A 72 11.87 17.10 5.21
CA PRO A 72 11.53 17.16 6.64
C PRO A 72 10.87 18.49 7.06
N LYS A 73 10.05 18.44 8.11
CA LYS A 73 9.52 19.62 8.81
C LYS A 73 10.64 20.33 9.58
N LEU A 74 10.72 21.65 9.42
CA LEU A 74 11.57 22.49 10.26
C LEU A 74 10.93 22.66 11.65
N VAL A 75 11.67 22.33 12.71
CA VAL A 75 11.20 22.38 14.09
C VAL A 75 12.21 23.06 15.00
N LYS A 76 11.74 23.56 16.14
CA LYS A 76 12.59 24.02 17.23
C LYS A 76 12.95 22.87 18.18
N VAL A 77 14.10 22.96 18.83
CA VAL A 77 14.58 21.96 19.81
C VAL A 77 13.57 21.78 20.94
N SER A 78 12.95 22.88 21.39
CA SER A 78 11.89 22.84 22.42
C SER A 78 10.61 22.12 22.01
N GLU A 79 10.42 21.81 20.73
CA GLU A 79 9.28 21.03 20.22
C GLU A 79 9.56 19.53 20.18
N LEU A 80 10.81 19.10 20.40
CA LEU A 80 11.21 17.71 20.37
C LEU A 80 11.04 17.03 21.73
N SER A 81 10.68 15.75 21.68
CA SER A 81 10.47 14.89 22.85
C SER A 81 10.86 13.45 22.53
N GLU A 82 10.86 12.59 23.54
CA GLU A 82 11.13 11.15 23.36
C GLU A 82 10.11 10.46 22.45
N GLU A 83 8.89 10.99 22.35
CA GLU A 83 7.85 10.48 21.44
C GLU A 83 8.25 10.63 19.96
N ASN A 84 9.18 11.54 19.68
CA ASN A 84 9.68 11.81 18.33
C ASN A 84 10.79 10.86 17.90
N ARG A 85 11.20 9.90 18.75
CA ARG A 85 12.27 8.94 18.43
C ARG A 85 12.03 8.28 17.07
N TYR A 86 13.08 8.28 16.25
CA TYR A 86 13.17 7.80 14.87
C TYR A 86 12.48 8.64 13.78
N GLN A 87 11.75 9.70 14.14
CA GLN A 87 11.15 10.61 13.16
C GLN A 87 12.19 11.58 12.59
N PHE A 88 12.02 11.95 11.31
CA PHE A 88 12.94 12.78 10.54
C PHE A 88 12.53 14.27 10.52
N PHE A 89 13.44 15.15 10.94
CA PHE A 89 13.24 16.59 11.07
C PHE A 89 14.41 17.42 10.53
N ALA A 90 14.17 18.72 10.40
CA ALA A 90 15.20 19.72 10.17
C ALA A 90 15.28 20.68 11.37
N ILE A 91 16.50 21.04 11.78
CA ILE A 91 16.74 22.04 12.83
C ILE A 91 17.75 23.06 12.32
N GLU A 92 17.41 24.34 12.43
CA GLU A 92 18.31 25.45 12.13
C GLU A 92 18.83 26.05 13.43
N GLY A 93 20.15 26.14 13.57
CA GLY A 93 20.77 26.66 14.78
C GLY A 93 22.26 26.97 14.61
N THR A 94 22.86 27.45 15.70
CA THR A 94 24.29 27.74 15.77
C THR A 94 25.01 26.58 16.47
N VAL A 95 26.12 26.14 15.89
CA VAL A 95 27.03 25.18 16.53
C VAL A 95 27.66 25.84 17.74
N GLU A 96 27.39 25.34 18.94
CA GLU A 96 27.89 25.93 20.18
C GLU A 96 29.23 25.32 20.60
N ASP A 97 29.29 23.99 20.68
CA ASP A 97 30.47 23.26 21.14
C ASP A 97 30.71 22.02 20.25
N ILE A 98 31.94 21.79 19.82
CA ILE A 98 32.32 20.52 19.18
C ILE A 98 32.83 19.57 20.27
N LEU A 99 32.02 18.56 20.62
CA LEU A 99 32.31 17.62 21.70
C LEU A 99 33.36 16.59 21.30
N VAL A 100 33.20 16.01 20.11
CA VAL A 100 34.08 14.95 19.59
C VAL A 100 34.25 15.10 18.08
N ARG A 101 35.50 14.98 17.61
CA ARG A 101 35.84 14.66 16.22
C ARG A 101 36.73 13.43 16.25
N GLY A 102 36.34 12.37 15.56
CA GLY A 102 37.09 11.13 15.59
C GLY A 102 36.78 10.21 14.43
N SER A 103 37.48 9.09 14.38
CA SER A 103 37.18 7.97 13.52
C SER A 103 36.83 6.73 14.34
N GLY A 104 35.82 5.99 13.89
CA GLY A 104 35.30 4.78 14.52
C GLY A 104 35.38 3.57 13.58
N LYS A 105 34.91 2.41 14.06
CA LYS A 105 34.72 1.21 13.23
C LYS A 105 33.28 0.74 13.36
N VAL A 106 32.57 0.62 12.24
CA VAL A 106 31.21 0.08 12.20
C VAL A 106 31.28 -1.30 11.59
N SER A 107 30.72 -2.28 12.28
CA SER A 107 30.61 -3.65 11.78
C SER A 107 29.14 -3.95 11.48
N TYR A 108 28.82 -4.22 10.23
CA TYR A 108 27.48 -4.63 9.81
C TYR A 108 27.55 -5.92 9.01
N LYS A 109 26.46 -6.68 9.06
CA LYS A 109 26.33 -7.92 8.31
C LYS A 109 25.74 -7.63 6.94
N VAL A 110 26.51 -7.88 5.90
CA VAL A 110 26.05 -7.85 4.51
C VAL A 110 25.63 -9.25 4.11
N LEU A 111 24.41 -9.38 3.59
CA LEU A 111 23.94 -10.61 2.99
C LEU A 111 24.32 -10.59 1.50
N ARG A 112 25.18 -11.52 1.07
CA ARG A 112 25.56 -11.65 -0.34
C ARG A 112 24.46 -12.32 -1.17
N GLU A 113 24.50 -12.16 -2.49
CA GLU A 113 23.52 -12.76 -3.42
C GLU A 113 23.46 -14.29 -3.34
N ASP A 114 24.51 -14.94 -2.86
CA ASP A 114 24.58 -16.39 -2.62
C ASP A 114 23.98 -16.84 -1.28
N GLY A 115 23.47 -15.90 -0.47
CA GLY A 115 22.88 -16.15 0.84
C GLY A 115 23.89 -16.26 1.99
N SER A 116 25.18 -16.02 1.76
CA SER A 116 26.19 -15.97 2.82
C SER A 116 26.19 -14.62 3.56
N GLU A 117 26.38 -14.66 4.89
CA GLU A 117 26.54 -13.46 5.73
C GLU A 117 28.03 -13.11 5.84
N GLU A 118 28.40 -11.89 5.45
CA GLU A 118 29.73 -11.34 5.67
C GLU A 118 29.66 -10.18 6.66
N THR A 119 30.51 -10.19 7.68
CA THR A 119 30.65 -9.03 8.58
C THR A 119 31.67 -8.08 7.98
N VAL A 120 31.19 -6.98 7.41
CA VAL A 120 32.01 -5.90 6.88
C VAL A 120 32.32 -4.94 8.03
N THR A 121 33.60 -4.60 8.20
CA THR A 121 34.03 -3.59 9.19
C THR A 121 34.70 -2.44 8.47
N GLU A 122 34.10 -1.26 8.55
CA GLU A 122 34.59 -0.05 7.88
C GLU A 122 35.01 1.00 8.90
N GLU A 123 36.11 1.70 8.61
CA GLU A 123 36.53 2.88 9.36
C GLU A 123 35.71 4.08 8.89
N TYR A 124 35.09 4.80 9.82
CA TYR A 124 34.26 5.95 9.50
C TYR A 124 34.68 7.18 10.26
N ASN A 125 34.48 8.36 9.67
CA ASN A 125 34.60 9.63 10.38
C ASN A 125 33.31 9.94 11.12
N SER A 126 33.44 10.61 12.27
CA SER A 126 32.31 11.03 13.09
C SER A 126 32.55 12.39 13.72
N ILE A 127 31.45 13.10 13.95
CA ILE A 127 31.44 14.33 14.72
C ILE A 127 30.23 14.34 15.65
N VAL A 128 30.47 14.79 16.87
CA VAL A 128 29.44 15.07 17.85
C VAL A 128 29.58 16.52 18.27
N PHE A 129 28.51 17.29 18.19
CA PHE A 129 28.50 18.70 18.54
C PHE A 129 27.15 19.11 19.14
N THR A 130 27.15 20.22 19.87
CA THR A 130 25.93 20.79 20.43
C THR A 130 25.38 21.86 19.47
N LEU A 131 24.12 21.75 19.12
CA LEU A 131 23.39 22.74 18.32
C LEU A 131 22.43 23.52 19.21
N ASN A 132 22.43 24.84 19.09
CA ASN A 132 21.56 25.75 19.83
C ASN A 132 20.72 26.60 18.86
N ASP A 133 19.40 26.51 18.99
CA ASP A 133 18.45 27.22 18.10
C ASP A 133 17.78 28.43 18.76
N GLY A 134 18.26 28.81 19.96
CA GLY A 134 17.71 29.85 20.83
C GLY A 134 16.57 29.39 21.73
N THR A 135 16.01 28.20 21.51
CA THR A 135 14.92 27.62 22.32
C THR A 135 15.39 26.46 23.20
N GLY A 136 16.48 25.81 22.80
CA GLY A 136 17.12 24.74 23.55
C GLY A 136 18.45 24.34 22.93
N LYS A 137 19.10 23.36 23.56
CA LYS A 137 20.32 22.73 23.06
C LYS A 137 20.04 21.26 22.76
N ILE A 138 20.58 20.75 21.67
CA ILE A 138 20.50 19.34 21.31
C ILE A 138 21.87 18.83 20.86
N THR A 139 22.18 17.60 21.24
CA THR A 139 23.37 16.90 20.75
C THR A 139 23.11 16.44 19.32
N VAL A 140 24.01 16.75 18.40
CA VAL A 140 23.97 16.32 17.01
C VAL A 140 25.13 15.36 16.76
N GLU A 141 24.82 14.21 16.18
CA GLU A 141 25.77 13.15 15.86
C GLU A 141 25.72 12.85 14.35
N ALA A 142 26.87 12.87 13.68
CA ALA A 142 27.00 12.41 12.30
C ALA A 142 28.16 11.41 12.22
N PHE A 143 27.97 10.32 11.48
CA PHE A 143 28.99 9.29 11.32
C PHE A 143 28.87 8.56 9.97
N GLY A 144 29.96 7.95 9.50
CA GLY A 144 29.96 7.17 8.24
C GLY A 144 29.58 8.01 7.04
N ASP A 145 28.83 7.40 6.12
CA ASP A 145 28.32 8.06 4.92
C ASP A 145 27.51 9.33 5.24
N ASP A 146 26.81 9.37 6.39
CA ASP A 146 26.02 10.54 6.78
C ASP A 146 26.93 11.70 7.21
N TYR A 147 28.11 11.43 7.78
CA TYR A 147 29.13 12.46 8.03
C TYR A 147 29.72 12.99 6.73
N GLU A 148 30.05 12.11 5.78
CA GLU A 148 30.63 12.51 4.49
C GLU A 148 29.65 13.38 3.70
N PHE A 149 28.40 12.96 3.61
CA PHE A 149 27.32 13.76 3.03
C PHE A 149 27.17 15.11 3.74
N PHE A 150 27.23 15.11 5.07
CA PHE A 150 27.09 16.33 5.86
C PHE A 150 28.23 17.32 5.64
N GLU A 151 29.50 16.87 5.58
CA GLU A 151 30.62 17.75 5.26
C GLU A 151 30.63 18.18 3.78
N GLU A 152 30.14 17.35 2.85
CA GLU A 152 30.03 17.74 1.43
C GLU A 152 28.99 18.85 1.25
N GLU A 153 27.81 18.71 1.85
CA GLU A 153 26.71 19.67 1.71
C GLU A 153 26.95 20.97 2.49
N PHE A 154 27.47 20.88 3.72
CA PHE A 154 27.59 22.03 4.60
C PHE A 154 29.01 22.54 4.76
N GLY A 155 30.02 21.84 4.23
CA GLY A 155 31.42 22.14 4.48
C GLY A 155 31.83 21.85 5.92
N LYS A 156 33.09 22.19 6.25
CA LYS A 156 33.65 21.95 7.59
C LYS A 156 32.81 22.62 8.69
N ILE A 157 32.49 21.85 9.73
CA ILE A 157 31.71 22.30 10.90
C ILE A 157 32.60 23.04 11.89
N GLU A 158 32.24 24.26 12.27
CA GLU A 158 33.02 25.10 13.17
C GLU A 158 32.09 25.72 14.23
N GLU A 159 32.60 25.97 15.42
CA GLU A 159 31.86 26.66 16.48
C GLU A 159 31.46 28.06 16.02
N GLY A 160 30.24 28.48 16.39
CA GLY A 160 29.64 29.74 15.97
C GLY A 160 29.03 29.73 14.56
N LYS A 161 29.14 28.63 13.81
CA LYS A 161 28.55 28.51 12.47
C LYS A 161 27.04 28.28 12.59
N GLU A 162 26.25 29.08 11.86
CA GLU A 162 24.83 28.80 11.64
C GLU A 162 24.67 27.73 10.56
N ILE A 163 23.90 26.69 10.86
CA ILE A 163 23.69 25.55 9.97
C ILE A 163 22.26 25.03 10.07
N LEU A 164 21.80 24.43 8.97
CA LEU A 164 20.57 23.66 8.91
C LEU A 164 20.94 22.18 8.93
N VAL A 165 20.50 21.45 9.95
CA VAL A 165 20.79 20.03 10.11
C VAL A 165 19.54 19.21 9.81
N PHE A 166 19.68 18.18 8.99
CA PHE A 166 18.65 17.18 8.74
C PHE A 166 19.03 15.88 9.44
N GLY A 167 18.08 15.27 10.15
CA GLY A 167 18.36 14.06 10.90
C GLY A 167 17.12 13.46 11.54
N TYR A 168 17.27 12.26 12.07
CA TYR A 168 16.23 11.65 12.89
C TYR A 168 16.53 11.81 14.37
N VAL A 169 15.48 11.90 15.19
CA VAL A 169 15.63 12.00 16.64
C VAL A 169 15.99 10.63 17.21
N ASP A 170 16.95 10.58 18.12
CA ASP A 170 17.20 9.40 18.95
C ASP A 170 17.25 9.81 20.42
N VAL A 171 17.15 8.82 21.30
CA VAL A 171 17.17 9.01 22.75
C VAL A 171 18.20 8.06 23.34
N ASP A 172 19.13 8.61 24.11
CA ASP A 172 20.11 7.86 24.90
C ASP A 172 20.06 8.26 26.38
N GLU A 173 21.05 7.83 27.16
CA GLU A 173 21.11 8.11 28.61
C GLU A 173 21.30 9.61 28.91
N ASP A 174 21.87 10.38 27.99
CA ASP A 174 22.15 11.82 28.13
C ASP A 174 20.98 12.69 27.62
N GLY A 175 19.99 12.08 26.95
CA GLY A 175 18.73 12.69 26.57
C GLY A 175 18.45 12.62 25.08
N LEU A 176 17.83 13.68 24.55
CA LEU A 176 17.51 13.78 23.13
C LEU A 176 18.75 14.11 22.31
N LYS A 177 18.92 13.39 21.21
CA LYS A 177 19.91 13.71 20.18
C LYS A 177 19.30 13.70 18.79
N LEU A 178 19.97 14.38 17.87
CA LEU A 178 19.66 14.35 16.45
C LEU A 178 20.78 13.62 15.72
N VAL A 179 20.47 12.51 15.08
CA VAL A 179 21.41 11.78 14.24
C VAL A 179 21.26 12.26 12.81
N VAL A 180 22.31 12.83 12.24
CA VAL A 180 22.33 13.35 10.88
C VAL A 180 22.01 12.24 9.90
N SER A 181 21.07 12.50 8.98
CA SER A 181 20.64 11.50 8.00
C SER A 181 19.86 12.15 6.86
N ASP A 182 19.67 11.41 5.76
CA ASP A 182 18.82 11.81 4.62
C ASP A 182 17.43 11.13 4.63
N ALA A 183 17.13 10.36 5.69
CA ALA A 183 15.90 9.61 5.87
C ALA A 183 15.61 9.32 7.36
N PRO A 184 14.36 9.03 7.74
CA PRO A 184 14.04 8.53 9.08
C PRO A 184 14.64 7.16 9.35
N HIS A 185 14.81 6.83 10.63
CA HIS A 185 15.21 5.48 11.00
C HIS A 185 14.01 4.52 10.89
N PRO A 186 14.13 3.38 10.17
CA PRO A 186 13.01 2.45 9.97
C PRO A 186 12.52 1.72 11.25
N GLN A 187 13.20 1.85 12.39
CA GLN A 187 12.91 1.08 13.60
C GLN A 187 11.58 1.50 14.23
N GLY A 188 11.29 2.80 14.30
CA GLY A 188 10.02 3.30 14.85
C GLY A 188 8.80 2.78 14.08
N ILE A 189 8.94 2.57 12.77
CA ILE A 189 7.91 1.95 11.93
C ILE A 189 7.72 0.47 12.33
N ALA A 190 8.82 -0.28 12.45
CA ALA A 190 8.80 -1.70 12.82
C ALA A 190 8.17 -1.91 14.20
N ASP A 191 8.61 -1.14 15.20
CA ASP A 191 8.14 -1.22 16.58
C ASP A 191 6.67 -0.90 16.71
N THR A 192 6.19 0.14 16.00
CA THR A 192 4.79 0.53 16.05
C THR A 192 3.89 -0.54 15.45
N ILE A 193 4.30 -1.13 14.33
CA ILE A 193 3.54 -2.23 13.70
C ILE A 193 3.57 -3.49 14.58
N ALA A 194 4.71 -3.85 15.17
CA ALA A 194 4.83 -4.98 16.08
C ALA A 194 3.89 -4.82 17.29
N ARG A 195 3.90 -3.64 17.91
CA ARG A 195 3.00 -3.29 19.01
C ARG A 195 1.52 -3.40 18.62
N ALA A 196 1.16 -2.90 17.44
CA ALA A 196 -0.21 -3.00 16.94
C ALA A 196 -0.65 -4.45 16.72
N ILE A 197 0.25 -5.35 16.30
CA ILE A 197 -0.02 -6.79 16.19
C ILE A 197 -0.25 -7.39 17.58
N GLU A 198 0.60 -7.10 18.57
CA GLU A 198 0.45 -7.65 19.92
C GLU A 198 -0.82 -7.16 20.63
N GLU A 199 -1.16 -5.88 20.48
CA GLU A 199 -2.41 -5.34 20.98
C GLU A 199 -3.61 -5.88 20.23
N ALA A 200 -3.52 -6.07 18.91
CA ALA A 200 -4.57 -6.72 18.14
C ALA A 200 -4.87 -8.13 18.64
N TYR A 201 -3.82 -8.86 19.05
CA TYR A 201 -3.96 -10.16 19.67
C TYR A 201 -4.66 -10.05 21.02
N ARG A 202 -4.33 -9.10 21.90
CA ARG A 202 -4.85 -9.04 23.28
C ARG A 202 -6.21 -8.36 23.42
N GLU A 203 -6.40 -7.24 22.74
CA GLU A 203 -7.44 -6.24 23.02
C GLU A 203 -8.45 -6.07 21.88
N GLY A 204 -8.24 -6.72 20.74
CA GLY A 204 -9.08 -6.61 19.54
C GLY A 204 -8.49 -5.68 18.49
N GLU A 205 -9.19 -5.50 17.37
CA GLU A 205 -8.65 -4.89 16.15
C GLU A 205 -7.87 -3.58 16.38
N ARG A 206 -6.72 -3.46 15.69
CA ARG A 206 -5.88 -2.26 15.65
C ARG A 206 -5.63 -1.85 14.20
N ILE A 207 -5.87 -0.58 13.88
CA ILE A 207 -5.68 -0.03 12.54
C ILE A 207 -4.47 0.92 12.55
N VAL A 208 -3.46 0.58 11.74
CA VAL A 208 -2.24 1.37 11.58
C VAL A 208 -2.29 2.13 10.26
N LYS A 209 -2.24 3.46 10.34
CA LYS A 209 -1.98 4.34 9.22
C LYS A 209 -0.48 4.52 9.05
N ILE A 210 0.02 4.24 7.85
CA ILE A 210 1.43 4.42 7.51
C ILE A 210 1.50 5.53 6.46
N HIS A 211 2.10 6.67 6.81
CA HIS A 211 2.32 7.76 5.87
C HIS A 211 3.55 7.49 5.01
N ASN A 212 3.52 8.04 3.81
CA ASN A 212 4.66 8.05 2.91
C ASN A 212 5.60 9.22 3.25
N ILE A 213 6.84 9.13 2.78
CA ILE A 213 7.85 10.16 2.95
C ILE A 213 7.96 10.94 1.64
N ARG A 214 7.39 12.15 1.58
CA ARG A 214 7.45 13.04 0.42
C ARG A 214 8.60 14.03 0.57
N LEU A 215 9.49 14.06 -0.40
CA LEU A 215 10.68 14.93 -0.42
C LEU A 215 10.47 16.11 -1.39
N PRO A 216 11.34 17.14 -1.35
CA PRO A 216 11.32 18.24 -2.32
C PRO A 216 11.37 17.73 -3.77
N GLY A 217 10.67 18.41 -4.69
CA GLY A 217 10.62 18.01 -6.11
C GLY A 217 9.58 16.95 -6.47
N ASP A 218 8.63 16.68 -5.57
CA ASP A 218 7.57 15.67 -5.74
C ASP A 218 8.09 14.25 -5.95
N VAL A 219 9.19 13.93 -5.26
CA VAL A 219 9.77 12.59 -5.19
C VAL A 219 9.53 12.00 -3.80
N TYR A 220 9.67 10.70 -3.67
CA TYR A 220 9.32 9.98 -2.45
C TYR A 220 10.44 9.07 -2.02
N ARG A 221 10.72 9.00 -0.73
CA ARG A 221 11.57 7.95 -0.17
C ARG A 221 10.75 6.67 -0.10
N ARG A 222 11.15 5.64 -0.85
CA ARG A 222 10.52 4.32 -0.79
C ARG A 222 10.92 3.61 0.48
N PHE A 223 9.99 2.89 1.09
CA PHE A 223 10.30 1.84 2.06
C PHE A 223 9.36 0.66 1.92
N LEU A 224 9.81 -0.49 2.40
CA LEU A 224 9.09 -1.77 2.34
C LEU A 224 8.81 -2.26 3.76
N VAL A 225 7.58 -2.68 4.00
CA VAL A 225 7.20 -3.36 5.25
C VAL A 225 7.05 -4.85 4.96
N HIS A 226 7.90 -5.64 5.61
CA HIS A 226 7.91 -7.09 5.59
C HIS A 226 7.29 -7.58 6.90
N LEU A 227 6.17 -8.27 6.77
CA LEU A 227 5.64 -9.12 7.82
C LEU A 227 6.19 -10.52 7.57
N ASP A 228 6.99 -11.04 8.49
CA ASP A 228 7.57 -12.39 8.48
C ASP A 228 6.93 -13.18 9.63
N PRO A 229 5.75 -13.79 9.40
CA PRO A 229 5.09 -14.63 10.40
C PRO A 229 5.98 -15.71 11.03
N PRO A 230 6.81 -16.44 10.26
CA PRO A 230 7.66 -17.51 10.77
C PRO A 230 8.69 -17.05 11.77
N ARG A 231 9.42 -15.97 11.43
CA ARG A 231 10.41 -15.40 12.36
C ARG A 231 9.76 -14.58 13.46
N ARG A 232 8.44 -14.40 13.39
CA ARG A 232 7.63 -13.45 14.16
C ARG A 232 8.29 -12.07 14.18
N GLU A 233 8.61 -11.58 12.99
CA GLU A 233 9.33 -10.32 12.80
C GLU A 233 8.54 -9.36 11.91
N VAL A 234 8.58 -8.08 12.29
CA VAL A 234 8.30 -6.97 11.40
C VAL A 234 9.63 -6.39 10.98
N ARG A 235 9.96 -6.48 9.69
CA ARG A 235 11.15 -5.86 9.11
C ARG A 235 10.74 -4.71 8.20
N VAL A 236 11.32 -3.55 8.41
CA VAL A 236 11.15 -2.38 7.57
C VAL A 236 12.47 -2.11 6.86
N GLU A 237 12.42 -2.00 5.53
CA GLU A 237 13.58 -1.75 4.68
C GLU A 237 13.43 -0.37 4.04
N MET A 238 14.35 0.53 4.34
CA MET A 238 14.45 1.84 3.70
C MET A 238 15.11 1.69 2.33
N GLY A 239 14.51 2.30 1.32
CA GLY A 239 14.93 2.17 -0.07
C GLY A 239 15.30 3.50 -0.71
N PRO A 240 15.43 3.51 -2.06
CA PRO A 240 15.85 4.69 -2.80
C PRO A 240 14.76 5.76 -2.86
N ILE A 241 15.16 6.93 -3.35
CA ILE A 241 14.25 7.99 -3.79
C ILE A 241 13.64 7.60 -5.13
N VAL A 242 12.32 7.80 -5.26
CA VAL A 242 11.55 7.45 -6.46
C VAL A 242 10.67 8.58 -6.94
N THR A 243 10.36 8.57 -8.23
CA THR A 243 9.32 9.42 -8.83
C THR A 243 7.92 8.98 -8.38
N PRO A 244 6.86 9.79 -8.59
CA PRO A 244 5.48 9.37 -8.34
C PRO A 244 5.07 8.09 -9.10
N GLY A 245 5.75 7.75 -10.19
CA GLY A 245 5.56 6.52 -10.95
C GLY A 245 6.28 5.29 -10.37
N GLY A 246 7.04 5.45 -9.29
CA GLY A 246 7.81 4.39 -8.64
C GLY A 246 9.15 4.06 -9.31
N VAL A 247 9.65 4.93 -10.18
CA VAL A 247 10.98 4.77 -10.82
C VAL A 247 12.05 5.32 -9.88
N ALA A 248 13.06 4.51 -9.55
CA ALA A 248 14.18 4.92 -8.71
C ALA A 248 15.07 5.94 -9.44
N ILE A 249 15.51 6.97 -8.70
CA ILE A 249 16.35 8.06 -9.21
C ILE A 249 17.63 8.26 -8.38
N GLY A 250 17.92 7.37 -7.42
CA GLY A 250 19.10 7.40 -6.57
C GLY A 250 18.76 7.55 -5.08
N GLY A 251 19.75 8.01 -4.30
CA GLY A 251 19.63 8.14 -2.84
C GLY A 251 19.54 6.79 -2.16
N GLU A 252 20.50 5.89 -2.38
CA GLU A 252 20.54 4.65 -1.60
C GLU A 252 20.86 4.96 -0.14
N VAL A 253 20.29 4.17 0.76
CA VAL A 253 20.49 4.33 2.20
C VAL A 253 21.65 3.45 2.66
N PRO A 254 22.61 3.97 3.46
CA PRO A 254 23.68 3.21 4.07
C PRO A 254 23.18 1.98 4.81
N GLU A 255 23.94 0.89 4.71
CA GLU A 255 23.49 -0.44 5.15
C GLU A 255 23.16 -0.48 6.66
N TYR A 256 23.88 0.28 7.49
CA TYR A 256 23.68 0.33 8.94
C TYR A 256 22.33 0.95 9.37
N ARG A 257 21.68 1.75 8.51
CA ARG A 257 20.36 2.37 8.79
C ARG A 257 19.26 1.93 7.83
N LYS A 258 19.56 0.94 7.00
CA LYS A 258 18.65 0.41 5.98
C LYS A 258 17.51 -0.40 6.56
N TYR A 259 17.73 -1.08 7.68
CA TYR A 259 16.73 -1.98 8.27
C TYR A 259 16.31 -1.56 9.67
N GLY A 260 15.02 -1.69 9.93
CA GLY A 260 14.44 -1.73 11.28
C GLY A 260 13.79 -3.10 11.47
N VAL A 261 14.03 -3.74 12.62
CA VAL A 261 13.50 -5.08 12.89
C VAL A 261 12.90 -5.10 14.29
N ALA A 262 11.62 -5.48 14.37
CA ALA A 262 10.92 -5.66 15.64
C ALA A 262 10.41 -7.10 15.74
N LYS A 263 10.67 -7.74 16.87
CA LYS A 263 10.14 -9.07 17.20
C LYS A 263 8.71 -8.93 17.72
N VAL A 264 7.90 -9.93 17.43
CA VAL A 264 6.50 -10.05 17.86
C VAL A 264 6.37 -11.32 18.71
N SER A 265 5.76 -11.21 19.88
CA SER A 265 5.59 -12.36 20.79
C SER A 265 4.44 -13.29 20.39
N VAL A 266 3.50 -12.82 19.56
CA VAL A 266 2.27 -13.53 19.19
C VAL A 266 2.30 -14.04 17.75
N PRO A 267 1.60 -15.16 17.44
CA PRO A 267 1.50 -15.65 16.07
C PRO A 267 0.62 -14.74 15.23
N PHE A 268 1.06 -14.45 14.01
CA PHE A 268 0.28 -13.70 13.03
C PHE A 268 0.31 -14.37 11.65
N ILE A 269 -0.53 -13.92 10.73
CA ILE A 269 -0.61 -14.39 9.36
C ILE A 269 -0.67 -13.19 8.44
N LYS A 270 0.14 -13.26 7.38
CA LYS A 270 0.14 -12.30 6.29
C LYS A 270 -0.74 -12.80 5.15
N THR A 271 -1.74 -12.01 4.77
CA THR A 271 -2.74 -12.32 3.75
C THR A 271 -2.20 -12.03 2.36
N TYR A 272 -1.39 -10.98 2.24
CA TYR A 272 -0.78 -10.57 0.98
C TYR A 272 0.70 -10.99 0.95
N PRO A 273 1.15 -11.83 0.00
CA PRO A 273 2.48 -12.45 0.07
C PRO A 273 3.62 -11.43 -0.04
N LYS A 274 3.44 -10.39 -0.85
CA LYS A 274 4.50 -9.41 -1.10
C LYS A 274 4.66 -8.42 0.06
N PRO A 275 5.86 -7.85 0.24
CA PRO A 275 6.05 -6.72 1.14
C PRO A 275 5.11 -5.57 0.77
N THR A 276 4.63 -4.84 1.77
CA THR A 276 3.87 -3.61 1.51
C THR A 276 4.85 -2.55 1.07
N ARG A 277 4.70 -2.06 -0.16
CA ARG A 277 5.55 -1.01 -0.72
C ARG A 277 4.91 0.36 -0.52
N ILE A 278 5.65 1.26 0.11
CA ILE A 278 5.23 2.63 0.38
C ILE A 278 6.19 3.55 -0.38
N ASP A 279 5.70 4.15 -1.46
CA ASP A 279 6.55 4.93 -2.37
C ASP A 279 5.84 6.08 -3.08
N SER A 280 4.56 6.35 -2.75
CA SER A 280 3.75 7.44 -3.32
C SER A 280 2.43 7.63 -2.58
N PHE A 281 1.68 8.68 -2.94
CA PHE A 281 0.34 9.03 -2.43
C PHE A 281 0.30 9.41 -0.96
N SER A 282 -0.57 8.79 -0.15
CA SER A 282 -0.72 9.07 1.28
C SER A 282 -0.27 7.89 2.15
N GLY A 283 0.35 6.87 1.55
CA GLY A 283 0.63 5.58 2.18
C GLY A 283 -0.63 4.75 2.55
N PRO A 284 -0.46 3.48 2.94
CA PRO A 284 -1.55 2.53 3.18
C PRO A 284 -2.12 2.60 4.60
N GLU A 285 -3.21 1.86 4.82
CA GLU A 285 -3.73 1.51 6.14
C GLU A 285 -3.81 -0.01 6.25
N ILE A 286 -3.40 -0.56 7.40
CA ILE A 286 -3.41 -2.01 7.67
C ILE A 286 -4.14 -2.23 8.98
N ALA A 287 -5.22 -3.01 8.95
CA ALA A 287 -5.83 -3.51 10.17
C ALA A 287 -5.21 -4.84 10.58
N PHE A 288 -4.93 -4.99 11.88
CA PHE A 288 -4.55 -6.23 12.51
C PHE A 288 -5.70 -6.67 13.40
N ARG A 289 -6.18 -7.90 13.21
CA ARG A 289 -7.30 -8.42 14.00
C ARG A 289 -7.09 -9.87 14.40
N ARG A 290 -7.59 -10.23 15.58
CA ARG A 290 -7.63 -11.61 16.05
C ARG A 290 -8.50 -12.46 15.09
N ALA A 291 -8.00 -13.63 14.72
CA ALA A 291 -8.67 -14.61 13.87
C ALA A 291 -8.32 -16.04 14.33
N GLU A 292 -9.13 -17.01 13.91
CA GLU A 292 -8.86 -18.43 14.12
C GLU A 292 -8.28 -19.02 12.83
N PHE A 293 -7.14 -19.71 12.94
CA PHE A 293 -6.51 -20.41 11.83
C PHE A 293 -6.07 -21.81 12.27
N ARG A 294 -6.64 -22.84 11.62
CA ARG A 294 -6.39 -24.26 11.97
C ARG A 294 -6.58 -24.56 13.47
N GLY A 295 -7.52 -23.87 14.14
CA GLY A 295 -7.82 -24.04 15.56
C GLY A 295 -6.85 -23.34 16.53
N LYS A 296 -5.91 -22.55 16.02
CA LYS A 296 -5.05 -21.65 16.81
C LYS A 296 -5.51 -20.21 16.62
N THR A 297 -5.53 -19.45 17.72
CA THR A 297 -5.75 -18.01 17.68
C THR A 297 -4.50 -17.31 17.12
N VAL A 298 -4.68 -16.50 16.09
CA VAL A 298 -3.62 -15.74 15.40
C VAL A 298 -4.08 -14.31 15.14
N VAL A 299 -3.15 -13.40 14.82
CA VAL A 299 -3.48 -12.10 14.24
C VAL A 299 -3.43 -12.17 12.73
N LYS A 300 -4.44 -11.65 12.04
CA LYS A 300 -4.46 -11.56 10.58
C LYS A 300 -4.45 -10.10 10.15
N ASP A 301 -3.62 -9.77 9.16
CA ASP A 301 -3.63 -8.46 8.52
C ASP A 301 -4.82 -8.31 7.55
N ARG A 302 -5.27 -7.07 7.39
CA ARG A 302 -6.24 -6.66 6.37
C ARG A 302 -5.80 -5.33 5.79
N PHE A 303 -5.32 -5.39 4.55
CA PHE A 303 -4.91 -4.22 3.78
C PHE A 303 -6.14 -3.37 3.42
N LEU A 304 -6.07 -2.06 3.66
CA LEU A 304 -7.14 -1.08 3.43
C LEU A 304 -8.49 -1.53 4.03
N PRO A 305 -8.63 -1.58 5.36
CA PRO A 305 -9.79 -2.18 6.03
C PRO A 305 -11.14 -1.50 5.72
N TRP A 306 -11.12 -0.21 5.39
CA TRP A 306 -12.30 0.56 4.94
C TRP A 306 -12.69 0.26 3.49
N HIS A 307 -11.79 -0.34 2.71
CA HIS A 307 -12.02 -0.73 1.32
C HIS A 307 -12.55 -2.17 1.24
N HIS A 308 -13.25 -2.49 0.15
CA HIS A 308 -13.87 -3.80 -0.09
C HIS A 308 -14.93 -4.24 0.96
N GLY A 309 -15.54 -3.25 1.64
CA GLY A 309 -16.61 -3.44 2.61
C GLY A 309 -18.00 -3.41 1.96
N PHE A 310 -18.89 -2.55 2.46
CA PHE A 310 -20.28 -2.48 2.02
C PHE A 310 -20.44 -2.00 0.56
N SER A 311 -19.68 -0.99 0.17
CA SER A 311 -19.68 -0.40 -1.18
C SER A 311 -19.28 -1.41 -2.28
N HIS A 312 -18.47 -2.42 -1.94
CA HIS A 312 -17.95 -3.44 -2.84
C HIS A 312 -18.71 -4.76 -2.70
N SER A 313 -20.03 -4.68 -2.70
CA SER A 313 -20.87 -5.85 -2.47
C SER A 313 -21.98 -6.02 -3.50
N LEU A 314 -22.51 -7.24 -3.58
CA LEU A 314 -23.67 -7.53 -4.41
C LEU A 314 -24.93 -6.86 -3.84
N THR A 315 -25.02 -6.73 -2.51
CA THR A 315 -26.07 -5.98 -1.82
C THR A 315 -26.10 -4.51 -2.28
N MET A 316 -24.94 -3.86 -2.39
CA MET A 316 -24.88 -2.49 -2.90
C MET A 316 -25.35 -2.40 -4.36
N GLY A 317 -25.05 -3.39 -5.20
CA GLY A 317 -25.59 -3.45 -6.57
C GLY A 317 -27.11 -3.48 -6.62
N MET A 318 -27.76 -4.25 -5.74
CA MET A 318 -29.22 -4.24 -5.62
C MET A 318 -29.75 -2.86 -5.23
N ILE A 319 -29.11 -2.20 -4.26
CA ILE A 319 -29.51 -0.87 -3.80
C ILE A 319 -29.37 0.16 -4.93
N ILE A 320 -28.23 0.17 -5.64
CA ILE A 320 -28.00 1.06 -6.78
C ILE A 320 -29.05 0.83 -7.85
N GLY A 321 -29.33 -0.43 -8.22
CA GLY A 321 -30.37 -0.75 -9.19
C GLY A 321 -31.74 -0.19 -8.80
N LEU A 322 -32.16 -0.38 -7.55
CA LEU A 322 -33.44 0.13 -7.04
C LEU A 322 -33.51 1.67 -7.06
N VAL A 323 -32.42 2.34 -6.65
CA VAL A 323 -32.34 3.81 -6.65
C VAL A 323 -32.38 4.36 -8.07
N VAL A 324 -31.59 3.80 -8.98
CA VAL A 324 -31.59 4.18 -10.41
C VAL A 324 -32.97 3.97 -11.02
N PHE A 325 -33.62 2.84 -10.76
CA PHE A 325 -34.98 2.58 -11.23
C PHE A 325 -35.96 3.65 -10.76
N ALA A 326 -36.01 3.91 -9.44
CA ALA A 326 -36.95 4.86 -8.86
C ALA A 326 -36.74 6.28 -9.40
N LEU A 327 -35.49 6.75 -9.48
CA LEU A 327 -35.15 8.08 -9.98
C LEU A 327 -35.51 8.24 -11.46
N PHE A 328 -35.12 7.29 -12.30
CA PHE A 328 -35.34 7.41 -13.74
C PHE A 328 -36.79 7.16 -14.13
N LYS A 329 -37.52 6.34 -13.35
CA LYS A 329 -38.96 6.20 -13.53
C LYS A 329 -39.70 7.48 -13.16
N LEU A 330 -39.28 8.17 -12.10
CA LEU A 330 -39.89 9.42 -11.65
C LEU A 330 -39.76 10.56 -12.69
N ILE A 331 -38.62 10.66 -13.36
CA ILE A 331 -38.41 11.67 -14.42
C ILE A 331 -38.98 11.26 -15.79
N GLY A 332 -39.68 10.12 -15.86
CA GLY A 332 -40.35 9.65 -17.08
C GLY A 332 -39.42 9.06 -18.14
N TYR A 333 -38.22 8.59 -17.77
CA TYR A 333 -37.34 7.91 -18.72
C TYR A 333 -37.91 6.53 -19.08
N GLU A 334 -38.12 6.31 -20.38
CA GLU A 334 -38.81 5.13 -20.90
C GLU A 334 -38.09 3.82 -20.55
N HIS A 335 -36.75 3.81 -20.66
CA HIS A 335 -35.89 2.64 -20.45
C HIS A 335 -35.29 2.56 -19.04
N ALA A 336 -36.01 3.07 -18.05
CA ALA A 336 -35.56 3.10 -16.64
C ALA A 336 -35.27 1.70 -16.06
N THR A 337 -36.01 0.68 -16.48
CA THR A 337 -35.81 -0.71 -16.01
C THR A 337 -34.49 -1.27 -16.53
N GLU A 338 -34.22 -1.14 -17.82
CA GLU A 338 -32.99 -1.59 -18.47
C GLU A 338 -31.78 -0.85 -17.88
N LEU A 339 -31.90 0.46 -17.64
CA LEU A 339 -30.85 1.26 -17.02
C LEU A 339 -30.53 0.81 -15.60
N ALA A 340 -31.57 0.51 -14.81
CA ALA A 340 -31.41 0.01 -13.45
C ALA A 340 -30.69 -1.35 -13.41
N LEU A 341 -31.09 -2.27 -14.29
CA LEU A 341 -30.44 -3.57 -14.41
C LEU A 341 -28.99 -3.44 -14.91
N ALA A 342 -28.74 -2.59 -15.91
CA ALA A 342 -27.39 -2.32 -16.40
C ALA A 342 -26.49 -1.73 -15.30
N SER A 343 -27.02 -0.82 -14.48
CA SER A 343 -26.31 -0.20 -13.36
C SER A 343 -25.98 -1.19 -12.24
N MET A 344 -26.94 -2.05 -11.90
CA MET A 344 -26.74 -3.16 -10.96
C MET A 344 -25.67 -4.13 -11.47
N ILE A 345 -25.73 -4.53 -12.75
CA ILE A 345 -24.74 -5.42 -13.36
C ILE A 345 -23.37 -4.75 -13.41
N GLY A 346 -23.29 -3.45 -13.76
CA GLY A 346 -22.04 -2.69 -13.74
C GLY A 346 -21.38 -2.70 -12.37
N GLN A 347 -22.15 -2.45 -11.31
CA GLN A 347 -21.70 -2.55 -9.92
C GLN A 347 -21.25 -3.98 -9.56
N TRP A 348 -21.96 -5.01 -10.01
CA TRP A 348 -21.55 -6.40 -9.76
C TRP A 348 -20.29 -6.81 -10.53
N LEU A 349 -20.10 -6.31 -11.76
CA LEU A 349 -18.88 -6.53 -12.51
C LEU A 349 -17.66 -5.96 -11.77
N HIS A 350 -17.78 -4.78 -11.15
CA HIS A 350 -16.74 -4.26 -10.25
C HIS A 350 -16.37 -5.27 -9.17
N VAL A 351 -17.36 -5.78 -8.45
CA VAL A 351 -17.16 -6.77 -7.36
C VAL A 351 -16.53 -8.06 -7.89
N PHE A 352 -16.98 -8.57 -9.04
CA PHE A 352 -16.40 -9.77 -9.64
C PHE A 352 -14.96 -9.56 -10.11
N GLU A 353 -14.64 -8.39 -10.64
CA GLU A 353 -13.29 -8.04 -11.05
C GLU A 353 -12.33 -7.94 -9.87
N ASP A 354 -12.81 -7.45 -8.72
CA ASP A 354 -12.04 -7.47 -7.48
C ASP A 354 -11.86 -8.88 -6.94
N GLN A 355 -12.85 -9.76 -7.11
CA GLN A 355 -12.69 -11.19 -6.84
C GLN A 355 -11.63 -11.85 -7.73
N LEU A 356 -11.28 -11.32 -8.90
CA LEU A 356 -10.15 -11.85 -9.67
C LEU A 356 -8.79 -11.50 -9.04
N GLY A 357 -8.74 -10.45 -8.21
CA GLY A 357 -7.53 -9.94 -7.57
C GLY A 357 -7.11 -10.69 -6.31
N PHE A 358 -6.26 -10.04 -5.49
CA PHE A 358 -5.78 -10.60 -4.21
C PHE A 358 -6.72 -10.27 -3.04
N MET A 359 -7.24 -9.04 -3.01
CA MET A 359 -7.98 -8.50 -1.87
C MET A 359 -9.37 -9.11 -1.75
N GLY A 360 -10.04 -9.31 -2.88
CA GLY A 360 -11.39 -9.84 -2.92
C GLY A 360 -12.44 -8.84 -2.39
N SER A 361 -13.58 -9.31 -1.89
CA SER A 361 -14.69 -8.46 -1.45
C SER A 361 -15.61 -9.11 -0.41
N ASN A 362 -16.27 -8.30 0.42
CA ASN A 362 -17.39 -8.77 1.22
C ASN A 362 -18.66 -8.84 0.34
N LEU A 363 -19.05 -10.04 -0.05
CA LEU A 363 -20.05 -10.23 -1.12
C LEU A 363 -21.49 -9.86 -0.71
N LEU A 364 -21.92 -10.18 0.51
CA LEU A 364 -23.32 -10.06 0.96
C LEU A 364 -23.48 -9.39 2.35
N PRO A 365 -22.86 -8.23 2.62
CA PRO A 365 -23.15 -7.47 3.83
C PRO A 365 -24.62 -6.99 3.84
N PRO A 366 -25.27 -6.85 5.01
CA PRO A 366 -24.73 -7.09 6.34
C PRO A 366 -24.77 -8.57 6.79
N ILE A 367 -25.21 -9.50 5.93
CA ILE A 367 -25.26 -10.93 6.25
C ILE A 367 -23.85 -11.49 6.49
N THR A 368 -22.90 -11.12 5.63
CA THR A 368 -21.48 -11.46 5.78
C THR A 368 -20.69 -10.26 6.33
N LYS A 369 -19.73 -10.54 7.23
CA LYS A 369 -18.85 -9.52 7.82
C LYS A 369 -17.44 -9.55 7.24
N ASP A 370 -16.98 -10.72 6.80
CA ASP A 370 -15.63 -10.94 6.32
C ASP A 370 -15.52 -10.85 4.80
N VAL A 371 -14.34 -10.41 4.37
CA VAL A 371 -13.94 -10.38 2.96
C VAL A 371 -13.63 -11.80 2.50
N VAL A 372 -14.23 -12.20 1.39
CA VAL A 372 -13.89 -13.47 0.73
C VAL A 372 -12.63 -13.23 -0.10
N PRO A 373 -11.53 -13.97 0.13
CA PRO A 373 -10.30 -13.80 -0.63
C PRO A 373 -10.51 -13.96 -2.13
N GLY A 374 -9.81 -13.15 -2.93
CA GLY A 374 -9.89 -13.24 -4.38
C GLY A 374 -9.08 -14.39 -4.99
N PHE A 375 -9.17 -14.53 -6.31
CA PHE A 375 -8.57 -15.60 -7.09
C PHE A 375 -7.08 -15.40 -7.38
N LYS A 376 -6.47 -14.29 -6.95
CA LYS A 376 -5.03 -14.00 -7.09
C LYS A 376 -4.55 -14.11 -8.55
N LEU A 377 -5.35 -13.67 -9.53
CA LEU A 377 -4.96 -13.66 -10.95
C LEU A 377 -4.01 -12.50 -11.27
N GLY A 378 -4.14 -11.40 -10.55
CA GLY A 378 -3.29 -10.22 -10.70
C GLY A 378 -3.55 -9.19 -9.62
N GLU A 379 -2.57 -8.31 -9.43
CA GLU A 379 -2.69 -7.13 -8.57
C GLU A 379 -3.46 -6.04 -9.30
N SER A 380 -3.99 -5.05 -8.57
CA SER A 380 -4.71 -3.92 -9.17
C SER A 380 -3.87 -3.19 -10.24
N GLY A 381 -2.56 -3.13 -10.07
CA GLY A 381 -1.61 -2.56 -11.03
C GLY A 381 -1.16 -3.48 -12.17
N SER A 382 -1.63 -4.72 -12.26
CA SER A 382 -1.20 -5.68 -13.29
C SER A 382 -1.70 -5.26 -14.67
N GLY A 383 -0.79 -4.78 -15.52
CA GLY A 383 -1.10 -4.38 -16.89
C GLY A 383 -1.78 -5.48 -17.69
N LEU A 384 -1.37 -6.74 -17.51
CA LEU A 384 -1.94 -7.89 -18.21
C LEU A 384 -3.42 -8.11 -17.88
N THR A 385 -3.78 -8.11 -16.59
CA THR A 385 -5.17 -8.38 -16.16
C THR A 385 -6.09 -7.20 -16.45
N ASN A 386 -5.62 -5.96 -16.28
CA ASN A 386 -6.35 -4.76 -16.67
C ASN A 386 -6.59 -4.72 -18.19
N PHE A 387 -5.57 -5.00 -18.99
CA PHE A 387 -5.69 -5.09 -20.45
C PHE A 387 -6.68 -6.17 -20.88
N SER A 388 -6.54 -7.39 -20.34
CA SER A 388 -7.41 -8.53 -20.70
C SER A 388 -8.87 -8.24 -20.41
N THR A 389 -9.16 -7.62 -19.26
CA THR A 389 -10.52 -7.25 -18.85
C THR A 389 -11.07 -6.14 -19.72
N ALA A 390 -10.34 -5.02 -19.85
CA ALA A 390 -10.78 -3.88 -20.65
C ALA A 390 -11.01 -4.27 -22.12
N TRP A 391 -10.12 -5.08 -22.69
CA TRP A 391 -10.25 -5.58 -24.05
C TRP A 391 -11.48 -6.48 -24.22
N LEU A 392 -11.78 -7.32 -23.22
CA LEU A 392 -12.97 -8.19 -23.27
C LEU A 392 -14.25 -7.35 -23.25
N MET A 393 -14.29 -6.31 -22.42
CA MET A 393 -15.44 -5.42 -22.32
C MET A 393 -15.65 -4.58 -23.58
N ILE A 394 -14.56 -4.07 -24.18
CA ILE A 394 -14.60 -3.41 -25.48
C ILE A 394 -15.08 -4.38 -26.57
N SER A 395 -14.62 -5.63 -26.52
CA SER A 395 -15.06 -6.69 -27.44
C SER A 395 -16.56 -6.94 -27.34
N PHE A 396 -17.11 -7.00 -26.12
CA PHE A 396 -18.55 -7.13 -25.90
C PHE A 396 -19.32 -5.92 -26.42
N MET A 397 -18.82 -4.69 -26.22
CA MET A 397 -19.44 -3.48 -26.76
C MET A 397 -19.52 -3.51 -28.29
N ILE A 398 -18.40 -3.79 -28.97
CA ILE A 398 -18.36 -3.89 -30.44
C ILE A 398 -19.31 -4.97 -30.93
N TRP A 399 -19.30 -6.12 -30.26
CA TRP A 399 -20.19 -7.24 -30.58
C TRP A 399 -21.67 -6.88 -30.43
N ASN A 400 -22.06 -6.25 -29.32
CA ASN A 400 -23.44 -5.82 -29.06
C ASN A 400 -23.89 -4.70 -30.02
N PHE A 401 -23.03 -3.71 -30.28
CA PHE A 401 -23.32 -2.67 -31.25
C PHE A 401 -23.53 -3.27 -32.64
N ASN A 402 -22.71 -4.23 -33.07
CA ASN A 402 -22.93 -4.91 -34.34
C ASN A 402 -24.25 -5.69 -34.36
N ARG A 403 -24.53 -6.45 -33.30
CA ARG A 403 -25.71 -7.32 -33.18
C ARG A 403 -27.02 -6.54 -33.17
N PHE A 404 -27.07 -5.37 -32.53
CA PHE A 404 -28.28 -4.57 -32.38
C PHE A 404 -28.42 -3.49 -33.46
N THR A 405 -27.51 -3.40 -34.43
CA THR A 405 -27.63 -2.46 -35.57
C THR A 405 -28.18 -3.18 -36.79
N ASP A 406 -29.16 -2.57 -37.46
CA ASP A 406 -29.68 -3.05 -38.74
C ASP A 406 -29.60 -1.92 -39.79
N PRO A 407 -28.97 -2.15 -40.97
CA PRO A 407 -28.18 -3.33 -41.32
C PRO A 407 -26.92 -3.47 -40.46
N ARG A 408 -26.48 -4.71 -40.24
CA ARG A 408 -25.27 -5.00 -39.45
C ARG A 408 -24.04 -4.34 -40.10
N PRO A 409 -23.27 -3.50 -39.37
CA PRO A 409 -22.05 -2.88 -39.87
C PRO A 409 -20.98 -3.91 -40.28
N ILE A 410 -20.84 -4.99 -39.52
CA ILE A 410 -19.91 -6.09 -39.78
C ILE A 410 -20.73 -7.31 -40.22
N PRO A 411 -20.66 -7.71 -41.51
CA PRO A 411 -21.45 -8.81 -42.08
C PRO A 411 -20.84 -10.17 -41.70
N MET A 412 -20.79 -10.46 -40.41
CA MET A 412 -20.27 -11.69 -39.83
C MET A 412 -21.28 -12.27 -38.82
N SER A 413 -21.25 -13.59 -38.63
CA SER A 413 -22.04 -14.21 -37.57
C SER A 413 -21.56 -13.79 -36.18
N ASP A 414 -22.49 -13.69 -35.23
CA ASP A 414 -22.23 -13.16 -33.89
C ASP A 414 -21.16 -13.97 -33.15
N ALA A 415 -21.19 -15.30 -33.26
CA ALA A 415 -20.21 -16.19 -32.63
C ALA A 415 -18.79 -15.99 -33.20
N LYS A 416 -18.67 -15.86 -34.54
CA LYS A 416 -17.37 -15.69 -35.20
C LYS A 416 -16.76 -14.33 -34.87
N LEU A 417 -17.58 -13.27 -34.86
CA LEU A 417 -17.13 -11.93 -34.50
C LEU A 417 -16.66 -11.89 -33.04
N LEU A 418 -17.47 -12.42 -32.11
CA LEU A 418 -17.10 -12.41 -30.69
C LEU A 418 -15.81 -13.18 -30.42
N LEU A 419 -15.63 -14.35 -31.03
CA LEU A 419 -14.40 -15.14 -30.88
C LEU A 419 -13.17 -14.38 -31.41
N LEU A 420 -13.30 -13.71 -32.56
CA LEU A 420 -12.23 -12.91 -33.17
C LEU A 420 -11.90 -11.66 -32.33
N LEU A 421 -12.85 -11.11 -31.59
CA LEU A 421 -12.60 -9.97 -30.72
C LEU A 421 -12.01 -10.40 -29.38
N ALA A 422 -12.53 -11.48 -28.77
CA ALA A 422 -12.19 -11.89 -27.41
C ALA A 422 -10.84 -12.62 -27.27
N TRP A 423 -10.22 -13.08 -28.36
CA TRP A 423 -9.00 -13.90 -28.26
C TRP A 423 -7.83 -13.25 -27.49
N PRO A 424 -7.56 -11.93 -27.55
CA PRO A 424 -6.48 -11.35 -26.76
C PRO A 424 -6.73 -11.46 -25.27
N SER A 425 -7.99 -11.28 -24.83
CA SER A 425 -8.40 -11.48 -23.46
C SER A 425 -8.30 -12.93 -23.03
N ILE A 426 -8.68 -13.88 -23.90
CA ILE A 426 -8.56 -15.32 -23.63
C ILE A 426 -7.09 -15.68 -23.36
N VAL A 427 -6.17 -15.23 -24.21
CA VAL A 427 -4.72 -15.45 -24.05
C VAL A 427 -4.22 -14.79 -22.77
N GLY A 428 -4.59 -13.54 -22.53
CA GLY A 428 -4.14 -12.79 -21.35
C GLY A 428 -4.60 -13.41 -20.04
N PHE A 429 -5.86 -13.84 -19.94
CA PHE A 429 -6.37 -14.56 -18.78
C PHE A 429 -5.76 -15.96 -18.64
N ALA A 430 -5.53 -16.69 -19.74
CA ALA A 430 -4.84 -17.98 -19.68
C ALA A 430 -3.44 -17.84 -19.05
N ILE A 431 -2.67 -16.82 -19.44
CA ILE A 431 -1.36 -16.52 -18.85
C ILE A 431 -1.51 -16.16 -17.35
N ALA A 432 -2.48 -15.31 -17.00
CA ALA A 432 -2.73 -14.91 -15.62
C ALA A 432 -3.12 -16.09 -14.71
N ILE A 433 -3.95 -17.00 -15.21
CA ILE A 433 -4.37 -18.23 -14.50
C ILE A 433 -3.17 -19.13 -14.25
N VAL A 434 -2.34 -19.39 -15.26
CA VAL A 434 -1.12 -20.22 -15.12
C VAL A 434 -0.18 -19.62 -14.07
N ARG A 435 0.02 -18.30 -14.08
CA ARG A 435 0.83 -17.60 -13.06
C ARG A 435 0.21 -17.70 -11.67
N SER A 436 -1.11 -17.58 -11.56
CA SER A 436 -1.82 -17.71 -10.28
C SER A 436 -1.66 -19.10 -9.67
N PHE A 437 -1.73 -20.16 -10.47
CA PHE A 437 -1.51 -21.53 -9.99
C PHE A 437 -0.09 -21.72 -9.43
N ARG A 438 0.93 -21.21 -10.11
CA ARG A 438 2.31 -21.25 -9.60
C ARG A 438 2.45 -20.51 -8.28
N LEU A 439 1.95 -19.28 -8.22
CA LEU A 439 1.98 -18.47 -7.01
C LEU A 439 1.24 -19.12 -5.83
N ARG A 440 0.06 -19.71 -6.08
CA ARG A 440 -0.70 -20.41 -5.02
C ARG A 440 0.07 -21.62 -4.50
N ARG A 441 0.76 -22.35 -5.38
CA ARG A 441 1.61 -23.47 -5.01
C ARG A 441 2.79 -22.99 -4.16
N GLU A 442 3.50 -21.96 -4.59
CA GLU A 442 4.61 -21.35 -3.82
C GLU A 442 4.13 -20.88 -2.44
N ILE A 443 2.98 -20.20 -2.35
CA ILE A 443 2.41 -19.76 -1.07
C ILE A 443 2.06 -20.96 -0.19
N SER A 444 1.50 -22.04 -0.75
CA SER A 444 1.17 -23.24 0.02
C SER A 444 2.43 -23.90 0.56
N GLU A 445 3.45 -24.09 -0.28
CA GLU A 445 4.73 -24.67 0.10
C GLU A 445 5.41 -23.84 1.20
N LEU A 446 5.35 -22.51 1.08
CA LEU A 446 5.86 -21.57 2.07
C LEU A 446 5.12 -21.70 3.41
N MET A 447 3.77 -21.70 3.39
CA MET A 447 2.95 -21.86 4.60
C MET A 447 3.14 -23.22 5.27
N ASP A 448 3.31 -24.29 4.50
CA ASP A 448 3.55 -25.63 5.03
C ASP A 448 4.96 -25.75 5.64
N TYR A 449 5.98 -25.19 4.98
CA TYR A 449 7.34 -25.08 5.55
C TYR A 449 7.32 -24.40 6.92
N TYR A 450 6.58 -23.31 7.06
CA TYR A 450 6.50 -22.57 8.32
C TYR A 450 5.63 -23.21 9.39
N THR A 451 4.53 -23.88 9.01
CA THR A 451 3.75 -24.71 9.94
C THR A 451 4.64 -25.81 10.55
N ASN A 452 5.51 -26.40 9.73
CA ASN A 452 6.44 -27.41 10.20
C ASN A 452 7.54 -26.81 11.09
N LEU A 453 8.03 -25.60 10.79
CA LEU A 453 9.01 -24.90 11.63
C LEU A 453 8.47 -24.66 13.05
N GLU A 454 7.23 -24.17 13.17
CA GLU A 454 6.57 -24.01 14.49
C GLU A 454 6.40 -25.35 15.20
N ALA A 455 6.10 -26.44 14.48
CA ALA A 455 6.01 -27.77 15.08
C ALA A 455 7.38 -28.31 15.55
N PHE A 456 8.47 -27.93 14.89
CA PHE A 456 9.83 -28.24 15.31
C PHE A 456 10.22 -27.46 16.57
N GLU A 457 9.93 -26.16 16.63
CA GLU A 457 10.16 -25.34 17.84
C GLU A 457 9.30 -25.83 19.02
N GLU A 458 8.02 -26.18 18.79
CA GLU A 458 7.12 -26.74 19.80
C GLU A 458 7.61 -28.13 20.28
N MET A 459 8.27 -28.93 19.42
CA MET A 459 8.93 -30.18 19.83
C MET A 459 10.21 -29.95 20.63
N GLU A 460 11.03 -28.95 20.29
CA GLU A 460 12.22 -28.57 21.08
C GLU A 460 11.84 -28.06 22.47
N GLU A 461 10.75 -27.29 22.60
CA GLU A 461 10.27 -26.81 23.90
C GLU A 461 9.64 -27.91 24.77
N VAL A 462 9.00 -28.92 24.17
CA VAL A 462 8.29 -30.00 24.90
C VAL A 462 9.18 -31.23 25.14
N GLY A 463 10.30 -31.38 24.42
CA GLY A 463 11.21 -32.50 24.54
C GLY A 463 12.65 -32.08 24.28
N GLY A 464 13.41 -31.88 25.36
CA GLY A 464 14.85 -31.71 25.26
C GLY A 464 15.52 -32.87 24.52
N ILE A 465 16.30 -32.50 23.51
CA ILE A 465 17.50 -33.21 23.06
C ILE A 465 18.68 -32.27 23.27
#